data_AF-A0A127K430-F1
#
_entry.id   AF-A0A127K430-F1
#
_cell.length_a   1.000
_cell.length_b   1.000
_cell.length_c   1.000
_cell.angle_alpha   90.00
_cell.angle_beta   90.00
_cell.angle_gamma   90.00
#
_symmetry.space_group_name_H-M   'P 1'
#
loop_
_entity.id
_entity.type
_entity.pdbx_description
1 polymer ?
#
loop_
_entity_poly.entity_id
_entity_poly.type
_entity_poly.pdbx_seq_one_letter_code
_entity_poly.pdbx_strand_id
1 'polypeptide(L)'
;MNTAAIPSMAEQVQAIAAAAAEQFIESCVRVGRDTSANNPAVKRAALHRRCILELLEPRAYLTVRQLREGIVAAEADGVDRHISRNAVYHLADDMRQRGWLSYEIPGRAGLPVGTGRIGSYRITDLGIAALNAMRTQTQSPRTEH
;
A
#
# COMPACT_ATOMS: atom_id res chain seq x y z
N MET A 1 -37.01 27.56 10.42
CA MET A 1 -35.59 27.89 10.64
C MET A 1 -34.85 26.57 10.85
N ASN A 2 -34.15 26.07 9.84
CA ASN A 2 -33.37 24.82 9.96
C ASN A 2 -31.96 25.16 10.43
N THR A 3 -31.66 24.85 11.68
CA THR A 3 -30.30 24.84 12.22
C THR A 3 -29.58 23.64 11.61
N ALA A 4 -28.71 23.87 10.62
CA ALA A 4 -27.80 22.84 10.14
C ALA A 4 -26.88 22.45 11.31
N ALA A 5 -27.03 21.22 11.81
CA ALA A 5 -26.18 20.68 12.86
C ALA A 5 -24.73 20.66 12.37
N ILE A 6 -23.81 21.27 13.12
CA ILE A 6 -22.39 21.24 12.82
C ILE A 6 -21.92 19.81 13.07
N PRO A 7 -21.39 19.11 12.05
CA PRO A 7 -20.92 17.73 12.21
C PRO A 7 -19.77 17.69 13.22
N SER A 8 -19.80 16.71 14.10
CA SER A 8 -18.77 16.47 15.11
C SER A 8 -17.41 16.18 14.46
N MET A 9 -16.31 16.38 15.20
CA MET A 9 -14.97 16.05 14.70
C MET A 9 -14.85 14.60 14.21
N ALA A 10 -15.53 13.66 14.87
CA ALA A 10 -15.53 12.25 14.47
C ALA A 10 -16.21 12.05 13.10
N GLU A 11 -17.35 12.71 12.88
CA GLU A 11 -18.08 12.65 11.60
C GLU A 11 -17.29 13.33 10.47
N GLN A 12 -16.59 14.42 10.76
CA GLN A 12 -15.71 15.09 9.79
C GLN A 12 -14.53 14.20 9.39
N VAL A 13 -13.86 13.56 10.35
CA VAL A 13 -12.75 12.63 10.08
C VAL A 13 -13.23 11.44 9.26
N GLN A 14 -14.41 10.90 9.56
CA GLN A 14 -14.97 9.77 8.84
C GLN A 14 -15.40 10.13 7.41
N ALA A 15 -15.93 11.34 7.21
CA ALA A 15 -16.23 11.88 5.88
C ALA A 15 -14.97 12.14 5.04
N ILE A 16 -13.90 12.66 5.66
CA ILE A 16 -12.60 12.86 4.99
C ILE A 16 -11.99 11.51 4.60
N ALA A 17 -12.05 10.51 5.48
CA ALA A 17 -11.57 9.16 5.19
C ALA A 17 -12.37 8.50 4.05
N ALA A 18 -13.70 8.68 4.04
CA ALA A 18 -14.57 8.18 2.96
C ALA A 18 -14.28 8.87 1.62
N ALA A 19 -14.13 10.20 1.61
CA ALA A 19 -13.79 10.95 0.40
C ALA A 19 -12.39 10.60 -0.14
N ALA A 20 -11.41 10.36 0.74
CA ALA A 20 -10.09 9.88 0.36
C ALA A 20 -10.14 8.46 -0.21
N ALA A 21 -11.02 7.59 0.32
CA ALA A 21 -11.26 6.25 -0.22
C ALA A 21 -11.94 6.29 -1.60
N GLU A 22 -12.88 7.19 -1.83
CA GLU A 22 -13.52 7.40 -3.15
C GLU A 22 -12.52 7.95 -4.18
N GLN A 23 -11.72 8.96 -3.83
CA GLN A 23 -10.65 9.47 -4.70
C GLN A 23 -9.59 8.40 -4.99
N PHE A 24 -9.31 7.53 -4.02
CA PHE A 24 -8.43 6.38 -4.18
C PHE A 24 -9.01 5.34 -5.17
N ILE A 25 -10.29 4.99 -5.03
CA ILE A 25 -10.98 4.09 -5.96
C ILE A 25 -10.99 4.72 -7.36
N GLU A 26 -11.33 5.99 -7.48
CA GLU A 26 -11.34 6.72 -8.75
C GLU A 26 -9.94 6.79 -9.37
N SER A 27 -8.88 7.03 -8.59
CA SER A 27 -7.49 7.03 -9.07
C SER A 27 -7.05 5.65 -9.53
N CYS A 28 -7.36 4.59 -8.77
CA CYS A 28 -7.05 3.22 -9.15
C CYS A 28 -7.82 2.77 -10.41
N VAL A 29 -9.09 3.17 -10.53
CA VAL A 29 -9.96 2.84 -11.67
C VAL A 29 -9.61 3.68 -12.91
N ARG A 30 -9.24 4.96 -12.74
CA ARG A 30 -8.90 5.88 -13.85
C ARG A 30 -7.54 5.55 -14.46
N VAL A 31 -6.53 5.20 -13.66
CA VAL A 31 -5.25 4.70 -14.18
C VAL A 31 -5.41 3.31 -14.84
N GLY A 32 -6.45 2.56 -14.47
CA GLY A 32 -6.81 1.27 -15.08
C GLY A 32 -7.65 1.35 -16.36
N ARG A 33 -8.19 2.53 -16.73
CA ARG A 33 -9.19 2.65 -17.82
C ARG A 33 -8.60 2.65 -19.23
N ASP A 34 -7.33 2.96 -19.40
CA ASP A 34 -6.67 2.86 -20.70
C ASP A 34 -5.82 1.59 -20.78
N THR A 35 -6.43 0.52 -21.31
CA THR A 35 -5.78 -0.70 -21.86
C THR A 35 -4.97 -1.65 -20.93
N SER A 36 -4.76 -1.34 -19.64
CA SER A 36 -3.80 -2.07 -18.79
C SER A 36 -4.38 -3.09 -17.78
N ALA A 37 -5.69 -3.08 -17.52
CA ALA A 37 -6.30 -3.92 -16.46
C ALA A 37 -6.16 -5.45 -16.68
N ASN A 38 -5.99 -5.89 -17.94
CA ASN A 38 -5.75 -7.30 -18.28
C ASN A 38 -4.27 -7.66 -18.47
N ASN A 39 -3.35 -6.70 -18.32
CA ASN A 39 -1.92 -6.98 -18.42
C ASN A 39 -1.45 -7.80 -17.20
N PRO A 40 -0.87 -9.00 -17.39
CA PRO A 40 -0.40 -9.83 -16.28
C PRO A 40 0.67 -9.13 -15.42
N ALA A 41 1.47 -8.23 -16.00
CA ALA A 41 2.45 -7.45 -15.25
C ALA A 41 1.79 -6.46 -14.27
N VAL A 42 0.67 -5.84 -14.67
CA VAL A 42 -0.08 -4.90 -13.82
C VAL A 42 -0.76 -5.64 -12.68
N LYS A 43 -1.39 -6.79 -12.97
CA LYS A 43 -1.99 -7.67 -11.94
C LYS A 43 -0.96 -8.14 -10.92
N ARG A 44 0.22 -8.55 -11.40
CA ARG A 44 1.34 -8.96 -10.54
C ARG A 44 1.86 -7.82 -9.68
N ALA A 45 2.04 -6.62 -10.25
CA ALA A 45 2.45 -5.45 -9.48
C ALA A 45 1.42 -5.08 -8.40
N ALA A 46 0.12 -5.16 -8.71
CA ALA A 46 -0.94 -4.96 -7.72
C ALA A 46 -0.89 -6.01 -6.59
N LEU A 47 -0.67 -7.29 -6.93
CA LEU A 47 -0.49 -8.36 -5.96
C LEU A 47 0.71 -8.09 -5.03
N HIS A 48 1.86 -7.71 -5.59
CA HIS A 48 3.05 -7.39 -4.79
C HIS A 48 2.85 -6.18 -3.88
N ARG A 49 2.14 -5.14 -4.35
CA ARG A 49 1.78 -3.99 -3.49
C ARG A 49 0.90 -4.45 -2.32
N ARG A 50 -0.08 -5.31 -2.56
CA ARG A 50 -0.90 -5.89 -1.49
C ARG A 50 -0.05 -6.68 -0.49
N CYS A 51 0.84 -7.57 -0.96
CA CYS A 51 1.74 -8.30 -0.07
C CYS A 51 2.62 -7.36 0.78
N ILE A 52 3.15 -6.28 0.20
CA ILE A 52 3.92 -5.28 0.94
C ILE A 52 3.08 -4.63 2.04
N LEU A 53 1.83 -4.26 1.75
CA LEU A 53 0.94 -3.69 2.75
C LEU A 53 0.60 -4.69 3.86
N GLU A 54 0.33 -5.96 3.52
CA GLU A 54 0.08 -7.03 4.50
C GLU A 54 1.29 -7.27 5.41
N LEU A 55 2.51 -7.29 4.87
CA LEU A 55 3.75 -7.42 5.65
C LEU A 55 3.97 -6.26 6.62
N LEU A 56 3.53 -5.06 6.26
CA LEU A 56 3.70 -3.84 7.06
C LEU A 56 2.50 -3.55 7.98
N GLU A 57 1.36 -4.22 7.79
CA GLU A 57 0.12 -4.04 8.55
C GLU A 57 0.32 -4.13 10.08
N PRO A 58 1.17 -5.03 10.63
CA PRO A 58 1.49 -5.05 12.06
C PRO A 58 2.25 -3.80 12.55
N ARG A 59 2.34 -2.75 11.73
CA ARG A 59 3.13 -1.52 11.91
C ARG A 59 4.62 -1.77 12.05
N ALA A 60 5.10 -2.80 11.36
CA ALA A 60 6.51 -3.14 11.29
C ALA A 60 7.30 -2.10 10.47
N TYR A 61 8.58 -1.97 10.82
CA TYR A 61 9.57 -1.25 10.02
C TYR A 61 10.37 -2.28 9.21
N LEU A 62 10.19 -2.29 7.90
CA LEU A 62 10.84 -3.28 7.03
C LEU A 62 11.72 -2.61 5.97
N THR A 63 12.94 -3.11 5.85
CA THR A 63 13.85 -2.75 4.76
C THR A 63 13.38 -3.38 3.45
N VAL A 64 13.84 -2.85 2.31
CA VAL A 64 13.57 -3.44 0.97
C VAL A 64 13.97 -4.92 0.90
N ARG A 65 15.04 -5.30 1.60
CA ARG A 65 15.47 -6.71 1.69
C ARG A 65 14.41 -7.57 2.35
N GLN A 66 13.93 -7.16 3.53
CA GLN A 66 12.91 -7.89 4.28
C GLN A 66 11.57 -7.92 3.53
N LEU A 67 11.19 -6.83 2.87
CA LEU A 67 10.01 -6.80 2.00
C LEU A 67 10.11 -7.83 0.88
N ARG A 68 11.25 -7.91 0.21
CA ARG A 68 11.48 -8.93 -0.82
C ARG A 68 11.38 -10.34 -0.26
N GLU A 69 12.03 -10.61 0.86
CA GLU A 69 12.01 -11.93 1.52
C GLU A 69 10.57 -12.32 1.89
N GLY A 70 9.79 -11.38 2.44
CA GLY A 70 8.37 -11.59 2.76
C GLY A 70 7.50 -11.83 1.53
N ILE A 71 7.71 -11.10 0.43
CA ILE A 71 6.98 -11.33 -0.83
C ILE A 71 7.27 -12.74 -1.34
N VAL A 72 8.54 -13.15 -1.39
CA VAL A 72 8.93 -14.48 -1.90
C VAL A 72 8.37 -15.60 -1.02
N ALA A 73 8.22 -15.36 0.28
CA ALA A 73 7.65 -16.30 1.24
C ALA A 73 6.12 -16.32 1.25
N ALA A 74 5.43 -15.38 0.59
CA ALA A 74 3.98 -15.33 0.57
C ALA A 74 3.39 -16.51 -0.21
N GLU A 75 2.40 -17.20 0.37
CA GLU A 75 1.70 -18.33 -0.24
C GLU A 75 0.63 -17.91 -1.27
N ALA A 76 0.75 -16.71 -1.85
CA ALA A 76 -0.24 -16.18 -2.78
C ALA A 76 0.05 -16.61 -4.23
N ASP A 77 -0.97 -17.13 -4.90
CA ASP A 77 -0.88 -17.51 -6.31
C ASP A 77 -0.57 -16.28 -7.19
N GLY A 78 0.38 -16.46 -8.12
CA GLY A 78 0.80 -15.40 -9.05
C GLY A 78 1.92 -14.49 -8.54
N VAL A 79 2.42 -14.69 -7.32
CA VAL A 79 3.62 -14.01 -6.82
C VAL A 79 4.84 -14.44 -7.62
N ASP A 80 5.59 -13.46 -8.13
CA ASP A 80 6.91 -13.69 -8.69
C ASP A 80 7.96 -13.93 -7.58
N ARG A 81 8.35 -15.20 -7.43
CA ARG A 81 9.37 -15.65 -6.46
C ARG A 81 10.79 -15.21 -6.83
N HIS A 82 11.00 -14.71 -8.04
CA HIS A 82 12.28 -14.21 -8.53
C HIS A 82 12.35 -12.69 -8.56
N ILE A 83 11.38 -11.98 -7.98
CA ILE A 83 11.36 -10.52 -7.95
C ILE A 83 12.70 -9.94 -7.45
N SER A 84 13.24 -9.00 -8.22
CA SER A 84 14.52 -8.38 -7.89
C SER A 84 14.38 -7.37 -6.76
N ARG A 85 15.47 -7.14 -6.01
CA ARG A 85 15.48 -6.11 -4.97
C ARG A 85 15.16 -4.71 -5.54
N ASN A 86 15.61 -4.42 -6.76
CA ASN A 86 15.35 -3.14 -7.40
C ASN A 86 13.88 -2.97 -7.78
N ALA A 87 13.21 -4.04 -8.22
CA ALA A 87 11.77 -4.00 -8.49
C ALA A 87 10.96 -3.72 -7.20
N VAL A 88 11.32 -4.36 -6.08
CA VAL A 88 10.70 -4.07 -4.78
C VAL A 88 10.94 -2.62 -4.34
N TYR A 89 12.15 -2.09 -4.56
CA TYR A 89 12.45 -0.69 -4.28
C TYR A 89 11.54 0.26 -5.07
N HIS A 90 11.42 0.07 -6.39
CA HIS A 90 10.55 0.91 -7.21
C HIS A 90 9.07 0.79 -6.83
N LEU A 91 8.59 -0.41 -6.46
CA LEU A 91 7.24 -0.59 -5.94
C LEU A 91 7.03 0.16 -4.63
N ALA A 92 7.96 0.03 -3.67
CA ALA A 92 7.87 0.72 -2.39
C ALA A 92 7.95 2.24 -2.55
N ASP A 93 8.77 2.75 -3.47
CA ASP A 93 8.82 4.18 -3.77
C ASP A 93 7.55 4.70 -4.45
N ASP A 94 6.96 3.98 -5.41
CA ASP A 94 5.64 4.30 -5.97
C ASP A 94 4.56 4.36 -4.88
N MET A 95 4.53 3.38 -3.97
CA MET A 95 3.60 3.37 -2.83
C MET A 95 3.86 4.52 -1.85
N ARG A 96 5.12 4.92 -1.65
CA ARG A 96 5.50 6.09 -0.85
C ARG A 96 5.03 7.39 -1.50
N GLN A 97 5.21 7.54 -2.81
CA GLN A 97 4.73 8.70 -3.57
C GLN A 97 3.20 8.83 -3.49
N ARG A 98 2.48 7.70 -3.39
CA ARG A 98 1.03 7.64 -3.16
C ARG A 98 0.62 7.89 -1.70
N GLY A 99 1.59 8.03 -0.79
CA GLY A 99 1.35 8.25 0.63
C GLY A 99 0.95 7.00 1.42
N TRP A 100 1.00 5.80 0.83
CA TRP A 100 0.63 4.55 1.51
C TRP A 100 1.72 4.06 2.46
N LEU A 101 2.97 4.42 2.15
CA LEU A 101 4.15 4.11 2.94
C LEU A 101 4.87 5.39 3.35
N SER A 102 5.47 5.35 4.53
CA SER A 102 6.50 6.29 4.96
C SER A 102 7.86 5.61 4.86
N TYR A 103 8.92 6.40 4.66
CA TYR A 103 10.30 5.91 4.61
C TYR A 103 11.12 6.64 5.65
N GLU A 104 11.77 5.87 6.52
CA GLU A 104 12.57 6.39 7.62
C GLU A 104 13.99 5.85 7.53
N ILE A 105 14.96 6.72 7.73
CA ILE A 105 16.36 6.36 7.85
C ILE A 105 16.73 6.51 9.33
N PRO A 106 17.18 5.43 10.01
CA PRO A 106 17.56 5.53 11.41
C PRO A 106 18.65 6.57 11.62
N GLY A 107 18.56 7.29 12.75
CA GLY A 107 19.53 8.29 13.17
C GLY A 107 20.93 7.71 13.34
N ARG A 108 21.95 8.58 13.30
CA ARG A 108 23.36 8.19 13.36
C ARG A 108 23.87 7.86 14.77
N ALA A 109 23.05 8.07 15.79
CA ALA A 109 23.46 7.93 17.18
C ALA A 109 23.93 6.49 17.46
N GLY A 110 25.20 6.32 17.82
CA GLY A 110 25.78 5.04 18.20
C GLY A 110 26.24 4.13 17.05
N LEU A 111 26.13 4.55 15.78
CA LEU A 111 26.64 3.75 14.67
C LEU A 111 28.13 4.06 14.37
N PRO A 112 28.99 3.05 14.22
CA PRO A 112 30.38 3.24 13.79
C PRO A 112 30.48 3.99 12.46
N VAL A 113 31.55 4.77 12.30
CA VAL A 113 31.87 5.43 11.03
C VAL A 113 32.10 4.35 9.96
N GLY A 114 31.38 4.44 8.84
CA GLY A 114 31.46 3.48 7.73
C GLY A 114 30.31 2.46 7.70
N THR A 115 29.46 2.38 8.72
CA THR A 115 28.24 1.56 8.66
C THR A 115 27.18 2.26 7.80
N GLY A 116 26.77 1.60 6.71
CA GLY A 116 25.71 2.10 5.84
C GLY A 116 24.38 2.20 6.57
N ARG A 117 23.66 3.31 6.37
CA ARG A 117 22.29 3.49 6.88
C ARG A 117 21.33 2.73 5.96
N ILE A 118 20.56 1.81 6.52
CA ILE A 118 19.52 1.11 5.77
C ILE A 118 18.18 1.72 6.17
N GLY A 119 17.52 2.37 5.21
CA GLY A 119 16.18 2.88 5.46
C GLY A 119 15.13 1.78 5.43
N SER A 120 14.05 2.03 6.15
CA SER A 120 12.93 1.12 6.33
C SER A 120 11.62 1.81 5.96
N TYR A 121 10.68 1.03 5.47
CA TYR A 121 9.33 1.47 5.17
C TYR A 121 8.38 1.09 6.30
N ARG A 122 7.38 1.92 6.52
CA ARG A 122 6.26 1.68 7.45
C ARG A 122 4.94 2.07 6.77
N ILE A 123 3.90 1.29 6.99
CA ILE A 123 2.54 1.59 6.51
C ILE A 123 1.99 2.86 7.17
N THR A 124 1.29 3.69 6.40
CA THR A 124 0.56 4.87 6.90
C THR A 124 -0.92 4.53 7.10
N ASP A 125 -1.69 5.44 7.69
CA ASP A 125 -3.16 5.26 7.80
C ASP A 125 -3.83 5.18 6.42
N LEU A 126 -3.32 5.93 5.44
CA LEU A 126 -3.78 5.81 4.04
C LEU A 126 -3.42 4.46 3.44
N GLY A 127 -2.25 3.90 3.78
CA GLY A 127 -1.86 2.55 3.37
C GLY A 127 -2.75 1.46 3.96
N ILE A 128 -3.18 1.63 5.22
CA ILE A 128 -4.14 0.72 5.87
C ILE A 128 -5.50 0.80 5.15
N ALA A 129 -5.99 2.01 4.84
CA ALA A 129 -7.21 2.18 4.07
C ALA A 129 -7.12 1.54 2.68
N ALA A 130 -5.99 1.71 1.99
CA ALA A 130 -5.72 1.08 0.70
C ALA A 130 -5.73 -0.46 0.78
N LEU A 131 -5.10 -1.03 1.82
CA LEU A 131 -5.10 -2.48 2.05
C LEU A 131 -6.53 -3.01 2.25
N ASN A 132 -7.33 -2.32 3.07
CA ASN A 132 -8.72 -2.70 3.30
C ASN A 132 -9.54 -2.65 2.00
N ALA A 133 -9.36 -1.61 1.17
CA ALA A 133 -10.02 -1.52 -0.13
C ALA A 133 -9.64 -2.70 -1.06
N MET A 134 -8.36 -3.09 -1.08
CA MET A 134 -7.89 -4.25 -1.88
C MET A 134 -8.48 -5.57 -1.39
N ARG A 135 -8.66 -5.74 -0.08
CA ARG A 135 -9.33 -6.91 0.51
C ARG A 135 -10.81 -6.97 0.12
N THR A 136 -11.53 -5.86 0.21
CA THR A 136 -12.96 -5.79 -0.15
C THR A 136 -13.20 -6.03 -1.63
N GLN A 137 -12.36 -5.50 -2.52
CA GLN A 137 -12.46 -5.77 -3.97
C GLN A 137 -12.25 -7.25 -4.33
N THR A 138 -11.51 -7.99 -3.51
CA THR A 138 -11.34 -9.45 -3.68
C THR A 138 -12.59 -10.23 -3.24
N GLN A 139 -13.46 -9.63 -2.42
CA GLN A 139 -14.67 -10.27 -1.87
C GLN A 139 -15.98 -9.91 -2.61
N SER A 140 -15.96 -9.03 -3.62
CA SER A 140 -17.17 -8.73 -4.39
C SER A 140 -17.65 -9.97 -5.16
N PRO A 141 -18.96 -10.30 -5.15
CA PRO A 141 -19.43 -11.61 -5.57
C PRO A 141 -19.31 -11.79 -7.07
N ARG A 142 -18.93 -13.02 -7.44
CA ARG A 142 -19.26 -13.69 -8.69
C ARG A 142 -20.73 -13.39 -9.04
N THR A 143 -20.99 -12.55 -10.04
CA THR A 143 -22.31 -12.45 -10.65
C THR A 143 -22.55 -13.79 -11.33
N GLU A 144 -23.28 -14.69 -10.67
CA GLU A 144 -23.81 -15.89 -11.30
C GLU A 144 -24.78 -15.42 -12.40
N HIS A 145 -24.46 -15.79 -13.63
CA HIS A 145 -25.32 -15.66 -14.80
C HIS A 145 -25.91 -17.03 -15.14
#